data_AF-A0AA35XE89-F1
#
_entry.id   AF-A0AA35XE89-F1
#
_cell.length_a   1.000
_cell.length_b   1.000
_cell.length_c   1.000
_cell.angle_alpha   90.00
_cell.angle_beta   90.00
_cell.angle_gamma   90.00
#
_symmetry.space_group_name_H-M   'P 1'
#
loop_
_entity.id
_entity.type
_entity.pdbx_description
1 polymer ?
#
loop_
_entity_poly.entity_id
_entity_poly.type
_entity_poly.pdbx_seq_one_letter_code
_entity_poly.pdbx_strand_id
1 'polypeptide(L)'
;MLGPDFISDELVVETSDHARLKVALAMNNYFTVKCGDAESEAKLFSVPDFIGFACREVASKIRGAVAGIPFEKFHKYSSEIIRAGVFGRDEHGKLRDQLVFPANNLVITNIDVQSIEPVDQQMRDSLSKSVQMAIEISTKSIERAAQHEAKRTEQKAKGELERQKLQNEKEAEEARCTLLELQAVAAAVESSGQSKAEAQARAERLLIEGQSAIELAELKAEAARIETNAELDCQTRAREAEIQFLKEQNELETSRARELGNIEVEKFSKTVDCIGQSTISTIAKAGPQAKMQLLQGLGIQNTLITDGKTPLNVYQASQGTLLSPPLAH
;
A
#
# COMPACT_ATOMS: atom_id res chain seq x y z
N MET A 1 3.09 23.30 108.34
CA MET A 1 3.92 23.78 107.21
C MET A 1 3.16 24.90 106.53
N LEU A 2 3.73 26.11 106.46
CA LEU A 2 3.10 27.31 105.86
C LEU A 2 3.69 27.67 104.49
N GLY A 3 4.72 26.94 104.06
CA GLY A 3 5.45 27.20 102.82
C GLY A 3 4.71 26.73 101.58
N PRO A 4 5.21 27.08 100.38
CA PRO A 4 4.69 26.58 99.12
C PRO A 4 4.86 25.06 99.09
N ASP A 5 3.74 24.35 98.96
CA ASP A 5 3.68 22.90 98.92
C ASP A 5 2.76 22.48 97.75
N PHE A 6 2.59 21.18 97.55
CA PHE A 6 1.62 20.67 96.59
C PHE A 6 0.68 19.67 97.25
N ILE A 7 -0.60 19.76 96.90
CA ILE A 7 -1.61 18.80 97.31
C ILE A 7 -1.94 17.94 96.10
N SER A 8 -1.80 16.62 96.25
CA SER A 8 -2.28 15.66 95.25
C SER A 8 -3.66 15.16 95.63
N ASP A 9 -4.56 15.08 94.65
CA ASP A 9 -5.90 14.53 94.81
C ASP A 9 -6.27 13.64 93.61
N GLU A 10 -7.16 12.68 93.86
CA GLU A 10 -7.68 11.79 92.84
C GLU A 10 -9.21 11.81 92.87
N LEU A 11 -9.81 12.23 91.76
CA LEU A 11 -11.25 12.42 91.65
C LEU A 11 -11.84 11.66 90.46
N VAL A 12 -13.06 11.18 90.66
CA VAL A 12 -13.86 10.59 89.59
C VAL A 12 -14.84 11.65 89.08
N VAL A 13 -14.83 11.86 87.76
CA VAL A 13 -15.72 12.77 87.04
C VAL A 13 -16.54 12.00 86.01
N GLU A 14 -17.71 12.52 85.71
CA GLU A 14 -18.58 12.01 84.67
C GLU A 14 -18.82 13.13 83.65
N THR A 15 -18.69 12.80 82.36
CA THR A 15 -18.90 13.71 81.23
C THR A 15 -20.35 13.69 80.77
N SER A 16 -20.74 14.56 79.82
CA SER A 16 -22.12 14.60 79.30
C SER A 16 -22.58 13.29 78.67
N ASP A 17 -21.62 12.50 78.17
CA ASP A 17 -21.87 11.23 77.49
C ASP A 17 -21.76 10.03 78.45
N HIS A 18 -21.88 10.29 79.76
CA HIS A 18 -21.78 9.30 80.83
C HIS A 18 -20.45 8.55 80.91
N ALA A 19 -19.39 9.08 80.29
CA ALA A 19 -18.05 8.52 80.40
C ALA A 19 -17.44 8.92 81.76
N ARG A 20 -17.13 7.90 82.56
CA ARG A 20 -16.50 8.04 83.88
C ARG A 20 -14.99 7.99 83.78
N LEU A 21 -14.35 9.04 84.28
CA LEU A 21 -12.89 9.21 84.21
C LEU A 21 -12.34 9.43 85.61
N LYS A 22 -11.20 8.80 85.88
CA LYS A 22 -10.37 9.02 87.05
C LYS A 22 -9.31 10.05 86.69
N VAL A 23 -9.27 11.15 87.41
CA VAL A 23 -8.35 12.26 87.15
C VAL A 23 -7.47 12.44 88.38
N ALA A 24 -6.16 12.29 88.19
CA ALA A 24 -5.16 12.60 89.20
C ALA A 24 -4.66 14.03 88.99
N LEU A 25 -4.70 14.83 90.05
CA LEU A 25 -4.35 16.25 90.03
C LEU A 25 -3.29 16.56 91.07
N ALA A 26 -2.43 17.52 90.76
CA ALA A 26 -1.56 18.19 91.72
C ALA A 26 -1.87 19.68 91.74
N MET A 27 -2.04 20.23 92.95
CA MET A 27 -2.39 21.62 93.18
C MET A 27 -1.27 22.29 93.94
N ASN A 28 -0.62 23.28 93.33
CA ASN A 28 0.38 24.08 94.00
C ASN A 28 -0.32 25.08 94.92
N ASN A 29 0.02 25.05 96.20
CA ASN A 29 -0.61 25.89 97.20
C ASN A 29 0.41 26.68 98.02
N TYR A 30 -0.04 27.79 98.57
CA TYR A 30 0.68 28.54 99.60
C TYR A 30 -0.31 29.31 100.46
N PHE A 31 0.08 29.66 101.67
CA PHE A 31 -0.74 30.51 102.54
C PHE A 31 -0.32 31.96 102.42
N THR A 32 -1.28 32.87 102.25
CA THR A 32 -1.02 34.31 102.29
C THR A 32 -1.33 34.84 103.69
N VAL A 33 -0.30 35.04 104.51
CA VAL A 33 -0.43 35.61 105.86
C VAL A 33 0.38 36.90 105.94
N LYS A 34 -0.24 37.99 106.43
CA LYS A 34 0.48 39.21 106.79
C LYS A 34 1.04 39.06 108.21
N CYS A 35 2.36 39.00 108.33
CA CYS A 35 3.02 38.92 109.63
C CYS A 35 2.70 40.18 110.45
N GLY A 36 2.07 40.02 111.62
CA GLY A 36 1.70 41.11 112.52
C GLY A 36 0.19 41.40 112.65
N ASP A 37 -0.67 40.74 111.85
CA ASP A 37 -2.13 40.80 111.99
C ASP A 37 -2.66 39.56 112.74
N ALA A 38 -3.01 39.72 114.02
CA ALA A 38 -3.53 38.62 114.85
C ALA A 38 -4.79 37.95 114.28
N GLU A 39 -5.62 38.68 113.53
CA GLU A 39 -6.80 38.13 112.85
C GLU A 39 -6.44 37.22 111.67
N SER A 40 -5.39 37.54 110.92
CA SER A 40 -4.95 36.74 109.77
C SER A 40 -4.28 35.43 110.21
N GLU A 41 -3.59 35.48 111.35
CA GLU A 41 -2.98 34.31 111.98
C GLU A 41 -4.02 33.38 112.60
N ALA A 42 -5.09 33.93 113.20
CA ALA A 42 -6.22 33.12 113.70
C ALA A 42 -7.02 32.46 112.57
N LYS A 43 -7.16 33.13 111.41
CA LYS A 43 -7.84 32.59 110.22
C LYS A 43 -7.14 31.36 109.65
N LEU A 44 -5.81 31.28 109.74
CA LEU A 44 -5.05 30.13 109.27
C LEU A 44 -5.52 28.81 109.90
N PHE A 45 -5.88 28.84 111.18
CA PHE A 45 -6.33 27.68 111.96
C PHE A 45 -7.86 27.55 112.04
N SER A 46 -8.61 28.39 111.32
CA SER A 46 -10.08 28.34 111.32
C SER A 46 -10.64 27.07 110.67
N VAL A 47 -9.85 26.42 109.81
CA VAL A 47 -10.21 25.16 109.15
C VAL A 47 -9.30 24.04 109.68
N PRO A 48 -9.83 23.08 110.48
CA PRO A 48 -9.03 21.99 111.04
C PRO A 48 -8.39 21.08 109.97
N ASP A 49 -9.09 20.82 108.87
CA ASP A 49 -8.61 20.07 107.70
C ASP A 49 -8.68 20.93 106.43
N PHE A 50 -7.63 21.73 106.21
CA PHE A 50 -7.56 22.62 105.05
C PHE A 50 -7.31 21.86 103.74
N ILE A 51 -6.67 20.68 103.80
CA ILE A 51 -6.35 19.86 102.62
C ILE A 51 -7.64 19.25 102.08
N GLY A 52 -8.39 18.54 102.94
CA GLY A 52 -9.68 17.96 102.56
C GLY A 52 -10.68 19.02 102.13
N PHE A 53 -10.68 20.20 102.77
CA PHE A 53 -11.52 21.32 102.35
C PHE A 53 -11.16 21.82 100.93
N ALA A 54 -9.88 22.04 100.64
CA ALA A 54 -9.42 22.49 99.33
C ALA A 54 -9.70 21.45 98.23
N CYS A 55 -9.37 20.18 98.46
CA CYS A 55 -9.67 19.09 97.53
C CYS A 55 -11.16 18.97 97.23
N ARG A 56 -12.02 19.06 98.26
CA ARG A 56 -13.48 18.98 98.09
C ARG A 56 -14.06 20.11 97.24
N GLU A 57 -13.62 21.34 97.46
CA GLU A 57 -14.07 22.51 96.70
C GLU A 57 -13.59 22.45 95.24
N VAL A 58 -12.33 22.10 95.02
CA VAL A 58 -11.75 21.94 93.68
C VAL A 58 -12.44 20.80 92.94
N ALA A 59 -12.65 19.65 93.59
CA ALA A 59 -13.34 18.52 92.99
C ALA A 59 -14.79 18.84 92.62
N SER A 60 -15.50 19.62 93.44
CA SER A 60 -16.87 20.08 93.13
C SER A 60 -16.90 20.95 91.86
N LYS A 61 -15.99 21.93 91.77
CA LYS A 61 -15.85 22.81 90.59
C LYS A 61 -15.50 22.03 89.32
N ILE A 62 -14.57 21.08 89.41
CA ILE A 62 -14.17 20.24 88.27
C ILE A 62 -15.33 19.36 87.82
N ARG A 63 -16.03 18.67 88.73
CA ARG A 63 -17.21 17.85 88.40
C ARG A 63 -18.29 18.68 87.71
N GLY A 64 -18.56 19.89 88.20
CA GLY A 64 -19.52 20.81 87.59
C GLY A 64 -19.15 21.24 86.17
N ALA A 65 -17.87 21.51 85.92
CA ALA A 65 -17.38 21.91 84.60
C ALA A 65 -17.38 20.74 83.59
N VAL A 66 -17.02 19.53 84.04
CA VAL A 66 -16.89 18.35 83.17
C VAL A 66 -18.25 17.74 82.80
N ALA A 67 -19.26 17.84 83.67
CA ALA A 67 -20.59 17.27 83.43
C ALA A 67 -21.27 17.78 82.15
N GLY A 68 -20.96 19.00 81.71
CA GLY A 68 -21.54 19.61 80.50
C GLY A 68 -20.74 19.40 79.21
N ILE A 69 -19.65 18.62 79.24
CA ILE A 69 -18.70 18.52 78.13
C ILE A 69 -18.63 17.05 77.66
N PRO A 70 -18.64 16.78 76.34
CA PRO A 70 -18.50 15.43 75.81
C PRO A 70 -17.08 14.88 75.99
N PHE A 71 -16.97 13.55 76.05
CA PHE A 71 -15.73 12.87 76.37
C PHE A 71 -14.56 13.25 75.44
N GLU A 72 -14.79 13.28 74.12
CA GLU A 72 -13.72 13.53 73.15
C GLU A 72 -13.13 14.94 73.30
N LYS A 73 -13.99 15.93 73.58
CA LYS A 73 -13.56 17.31 73.81
C LYS A 73 -12.80 17.43 75.12
N PHE A 74 -13.26 16.74 76.16
CA PHE A 74 -12.54 16.67 77.43
C PHE A 74 -11.18 15.98 77.29
N HIS A 75 -11.08 14.88 76.54
CA HIS A 75 -9.81 14.18 76.31
C HIS A 75 -8.79 15.03 75.54
N LYS A 76 -9.23 15.83 74.56
CA LYS A 76 -8.34 16.72 73.78
C LYS A 76 -7.91 17.98 74.53
N TYR A 77 -8.78 18.56 75.36
CA TYR A 77 -8.57 19.87 76.00
C TYR A 77 -8.66 19.82 77.54
N SER A 78 -8.31 18.70 78.14
CA SER A 78 -8.50 18.41 79.56
C SER A 78 -7.87 19.46 80.48
N SER A 79 -6.61 19.82 80.24
CA SER A 79 -5.87 20.80 81.06
C SER A 79 -6.53 22.19 81.03
N GLU A 80 -7.02 22.63 79.87
CA GLU A 80 -7.67 23.93 79.73
C GLU A 80 -9.05 23.94 80.41
N ILE A 81 -9.82 22.87 80.25
CA ILE A 81 -11.16 22.72 80.83
C ILE A 81 -11.08 22.69 82.36
N ILE A 82 -10.15 21.92 82.92
CA ILE A 82 -9.97 21.79 84.37
C ILE A 82 -9.53 23.13 84.97
N ARG A 83 -8.54 23.81 84.36
CA ARG A 83 -8.10 25.13 84.83
C ARG A 83 -9.22 26.16 84.75
N ALA A 84 -9.98 26.19 83.65
CA ALA A 84 -11.13 27.08 83.50
C ALA A 84 -12.24 26.82 84.52
N GLY A 85 -12.50 25.55 84.86
CA GLY A 85 -13.50 25.16 85.85
C GLY A 85 -13.13 25.59 87.28
N VAL A 86 -11.85 25.51 87.65
CA VAL A 86 -11.43 25.78 89.04
C VAL A 86 -11.22 27.27 89.31
N PHE A 87 -10.43 27.94 88.46
CA PHE A 87 -10.11 29.35 88.63
C PHE A 87 -11.26 30.27 88.22
N GLY A 88 -12.14 29.81 87.32
CA GLY A 88 -13.19 30.63 86.74
C GLY A 88 -12.65 31.66 85.75
N ARG A 89 -13.56 32.41 85.15
CA ARG A 89 -13.25 33.52 84.24
C ARG A 89 -13.62 34.84 84.89
N ASP A 90 -12.77 35.85 84.72
CA ASP A 90 -13.08 37.23 85.10
C ASP A 90 -14.16 37.85 84.19
N GLU A 91 -14.66 39.02 84.58
CA GLU A 91 -15.67 39.81 83.83
C GLU A 91 -15.24 40.16 82.40
N HIS A 92 -13.93 40.07 82.10
CA HIS A 92 -13.33 40.24 80.78
C HIS A 92 -13.01 38.92 80.05
N GLY A 93 -13.48 37.77 80.56
CA GLY A 93 -13.31 36.45 79.94
C GLY A 93 -11.92 35.81 80.09
N LYS A 94 -11.00 36.45 80.83
CA LYS A 94 -9.65 35.93 81.11
C LYS A 94 -9.68 34.97 82.31
N LEU A 95 -8.86 33.92 82.29
CA LEU A 95 -8.72 33.01 83.43
C LEU A 95 -8.13 33.77 84.62
N ARG A 96 -8.69 33.55 85.81
CA ARG A 96 -8.07 34.01 87.06
C ARG A 96 -6.80 33.20 87.31
N ASP A 97 -5.73 33.86 87.73
CA ASP A 97 -4.44 33.20 87.95
C ASP A 97 -4.35 32.49 89.31
N GLN A 98 -5.28 32.76 90.24
CA GLN A 98 -5.23 32.24 91.61
C GLN A 98 -6.64 32.00 92.16
N LEU A 99 -6.80 30.91 92.91
CA LEU A 99 -8.00 30.63 93.70
C LEU A 99 -7.69 30.87 95.18
N VAL A 100 -8.33 31.88 95.77
CA VAL A 100 -8.16 32.24 97.19
C VAL A 100 -9.33 31.70 98.00
N PHE A 101 -9.05 30.94 99.05
CA PHE A 101 -10.05 30.50 100.03
C PHE A 101 -10.16 31.54 101.16
N PRO A 102 -11.29 32.24 101.31
CA PRO A 102 -11.43 33.31 102.30
C PRO A 102 -11.46 32.82 103.75
N ALA A 103 -11.72 31.52 103.97
CA ALA A 103 -11.85 30.93 105.30
C ALA A 103 -10.50 30.73 106.01
N ASN A 104 -9.42 30.46 105.27
CA ASN A 104 -8.11 30.13 105.81
C ASN A 104 -6.94 30.80 105.07
N ASN A 105 -7.23 31.72 104.13
CA ASN A 105 -6.26 32.41 103.28
C ASN A 105 -5.33 31.47 102.48
N LEU A 106 -5.79 30.24 102.21
CA LEU A 106 -5.10 29.31 101.33
C LEU A 106 -5.25 29.78 99.88
N VAL A 107 -4.15 29.83 99.14
CA VAL A 107 -4.13 30.21 97.73
C VAL A 107 -3.63 29.04 96.90
N ILE A 108 -4.41 28.65 95.89
CA ILE A 108 -3.98 27.71 94.85
C ILE A 108 -3.51 28.54 93.65
N THR A 109 -2.28 28.30 93.19
CA THR A 109 -1.66 29.03 92.06
C THR A 109 -1.77 28.29 90.75
N ASN A 110 -1.63 26.97 90.78
CA ASN A 110 -1.64 26.16 89.57
C ASN A 110 -2.23 24.78 89.87
N ILE A 111 -2.84 24.21 88.83
CA ILE A 111 -3.41 22.87 88.84
C ILE A 111 -2.84 22.14 87.65
N ASP A 112 -2.13 21.06 87.95
CA ASP A 112 -1.50 20.19 86.99
C ASP A 112 -2.23 18.85 86.96
N VAL A 113 -2.66 18.47 85.75
CA VAL A 113 -3.33 17.20 85.50
C VAL A 113 -2.27 16.16 85.25
N GLN A 114 -2.14 15.18 86.14
CA GLN A 114 -1.10 14.15 86.07
C GLN A 114 -1.52 13.00 85.15
N SER A 115 -2.73 12.50 85.34
CA SER A 115 -3.28 11.42 84.52
C SER A 115 -4.80 11.52 84.42
N ILE A 116 -5.32 11.02 83.30
CA ILE A 116 -6.76 10.85 83.06
C ILE A 116 -6.93 9.45 82.53
N GLU A 117 -7.63 8.61 83.27
CA GLU A 117 -7.91 7.25 82.86
C GLU A 117 -9.41 6.97 82.86
N PRO A 118 -9.95 6.32 81.82
CA PRO A 118 -11.30 5.80 81.89
C PRO A 118 -11.38 4.71 82.96
N VAL A 119 -12.41 4.81 83.79
CA VAL A 119 -12.71 3.81 84.82
C VAL A 119 -13.27 2.54 84.19
N ASP A 120 -13.98 2.69 83.07
CA ASP A 120 -14.58 1.57 82.34
C ASP A 120 -13.57 0.91 81.39
N GLN A 121 -13.44 -0.41 81.51
CA GLN A 121 -12.59 -1.24 80.67
C GLN A 121 -13.07 -1.23 79.20
N GLN A 122 -14.38 -1.17 78.95
CA GLN A 122 -14.91 -1.13 77.58
C GLN A 122 -14.52 0.15 76.85
N MET A 123 -14.50 1.30 77.54
CA MET A 123 -14.01 2.56 76.97
C MET A 123 -12.51 2.53 76.68
N ARG A 124 -11.71 1.92 77.57
CA ARG A 124 -10.28 1.73 77.35
C ARG A 124 -10.01 0.91 76.08
N ASP A 125 -10.76 -0.17 75.89
CA ASP A 125 -10.68 -1.03 74.70
C ASP A 125 -11.19 -0.34 73.44
N SER A 126 -12.20 0.53 73.56
CA SER A 126 -12.71 1.30 72.43
C SER A 126 -11.71 2.35 71.97
N LEU A 127 -11.01 3.00 72.91
CA LEU A 127 -9.92 3.92 72.62
C LEU A 127 -8.74 3.22 71.95
N SER A 128 -8.34 2.04 72.42
CA SER A 128 -7.23 1.28 71.83
C SER A 128 -7.54 0.86 70.38
N LYS A 129 -8.76 0.37 70.12
CA LYS A 129 -9.25 0.09 68.76
C LYS A 129 -9.26 1.33 67.87
N SER A 130 -9.66 2.48 68.40
CA SER A 130 -9.68 3.74 67.63
C SER A 130 -8.26 4.15 67.20
N VAL A 131 -7.26 3.99 68.09
CA VAL A 131 -5.85 4.26 67.76
C VAL A 131 -5.35 3.29 66.68
N GLN A 132 -5.66 2.00 66.81
CA GLN A 132 -5.29 1.00 65.80
C GLN A 132 -5.89 1.33 64.43
N MET A 133 -7.17 1.70 64.38
CA MET A 133 -7.83 2.12 63.15
C MET A 133 -7.21 3.39 62.56
N ALA A 134 -6.83 4.37 63.38
CA ALA A 134 -6.17 5.59 62.89
C ALA A 134 -4.82 5.30 62.23
N ILE A 135 -4.04 4.37 62.79
CA ILE A 135 -2.78 3.90 62.19
C ILE A 135 -3.08 3.20 60.86
N GLU A 136 -4.06 2.29 60.83
CA GLU A 136 -4.43 1.57 59.62
C GLU A 136 -4.91 2.51 58.50
N ILE A 137 -5.72 3.52 58.83
CA ILE A 137 -6.18 4.54 57.88
C ILE A 137 -4.99 5.32 57.34
N SER A 138 -4.03 5.69 58.20
CA SER A 138 -2.83 6.42 57.79
C SER A 138 -1.95 5.57 56.86
N THR A 139 -1.72 4.30 57.20
CA THR A 139 -0.96 3.36 56.36
C THR A 139 -1.65 3.14 55.02
N LYS A 140 -2.96 2.88 55.01
CA LYS A 140 -3.75 2.73 53.78
C LYS A 140 -3.77 4.00 52.94
N SER A 141 -3.71 5.18 53.56
CA SER A 141 -3.62 6.45 52.85
C SER A 141 -2.27 6.57 52.12
N ILE A 142 -1.17 6.26 52.80
CA ILE A 142 0.18 6.26 52.24
C ILE A 142 0.29 5.23 51.10
N GLU A 143 -0.18 4.00 51.32
CA GLU A 143 -0.18 2.95 50.29
C GLU A 143 -0.96 3.36 49.04
N ARG A 144 -2.16 3.92 49.21
CA ARG A 144 -2.97 4.40 48.07
C ARG A 144 -2.27 5.53 47.33
N ALA A 145 -1.64 6.47 48.04
CA ALA A 145 -0.89 7.56 47.42
C ALA A 145 0.26 7.01 46.56
N ALA A 146 1.04 6.07 47.10
CA ALA A 146 2.13 5.41 46.38
C ALA A 146 1.62 4.63 45.15
N GLN A 147 0.51 3.88 45.29
CA GLN A 147 -0.10 3.17 44.17
C GLN A 147 -0.62 4.11 43.08
N HIS A 148 -1.21 5.24 43.47
CA HIS A 148 -1.67 6.25 42.52
C HIS A 148 -0.51 6.89 41.76
N GLU A 149 0.59 7.17 42.45
CA GLU A 149 1.81 7.68 41.82
C GLU A 149 2.39 6.66 40.84
N ALA A 150 2.51 5.40 41.23
CA ALA A 150 2.97 4.31 40.36
C ALA A 150 2.10 4.17 39.10
N LYS A 151 0.77 4.18 39.24
CA LYS A 151 -0.17 4.15 38.11
C LYS A 151 0.00 5.36 37.19
N ARG A 152 0.23 6.55 37.75
CA ARG A 152 0.45 7.77 36.98
C ARG A 152 1.75 7.68 36.18
N THR A 153 2.83 7.17 36.77
CA THR A 153 4.10 6.95 36.07
C THR A 153 3.96 5.90 34.97
N GLU A 154 3.24 4.81 35.23
CA GLU A 154 2.98 3.76 34.23
C GLU A 154 2.18 4.31 33.05
N GLN A 155 1.13 5.10 33.31
CA GLN A 155 0.31 5.69 32.25
C GLN A 155 1.10 6.68 31.40
N LYS A 156 2.01 7.47 32.00
CA LYS A 156 2.92 8.35 31.26
C LYS A 156 3.84 7.55 30.35
N ALA A 157 4.48 6.49 30.89
CA ALA A 157 5.36 5.63 30.11
C ALA A 157 4.63 4.95 28.94
N LYS A 158 3.39 4.49 29.15
CA LYS A 158 2.54 3.95 28.07
C LYS A 158 2.25 4.99 27.00
N GLY A 159 1.85 6.20 27.39
CA GLY A 159 1.58 7.28 26.44
C GLY A 159 2.83 7.70 25.64
N GLU A 160 4.00 7.74 26.27
CA GLU A 160 5.27 8.01 25.59
C GLU A 160 5.62 6.90 24.59
N LEU A 161 5.44 5.64 24.97
CA LEU A 161 5.69 4.48 24.11
C LEU A 161 4.73 4.44 22.91
N GLU A 162 3.45 4.75 23.11
CA GLU A 162 2.48 4.89 22.01
C GLU A 162 2.87 6.02 21.07
N ARG A 163 3.29 7.18 21.61
CA ARG A 163 3.77 8.29 20.79
C ARG A 163 5.00 7.92 19.97
N GLN A 164 5.95 7.19 20.56
CA GLN A 164 7.12 6.68 19.85
C GLN A 164 6.74 5.68 18.76
N LYS A 165 5.79 4.77 19.01
CA LYS A 165 5.29 3.84 17.99
C LYS A 165 4.68 4.59 16.81
N LEU A 166 3.81 5.57 17.07
CA LEU A 166 3.19 6.38 16.01
C LEU A 166 4.23 7.16 15.21
N GLN A 167 5.27 7.68 15.87
CA GLN A 167 6.35 8.38 15.17
C GLN A 167 7.13 7.41 14.26
N ASN A 168 7.47 6.22 14.74
CA ASN A 168 8.15 5.20 13.94
C ASN A 168 7.27 4.72 12.77
N GLU A 169 5.97 4.52 13.00
CA GLU A 169 5.02 4.15 11.94
C GLU A 169 4.89 5.24 10.89
N LYS A 170 4.86 6.51 11.31
CA LYS A 170 4.86 7.65 10.40
C LYS A 170 6.13 7.68 9.55
N GLU A 171 7.31 7.55 10.15
CA GLU A 171 8.59 7.53 9.42
C GLU A 171 8.68 6.33 8.46
N ALA A 172 8.17 5.17 8.87
CA ALA A 172 8.09 3.99 8.01
C ALA A 172 7.14 4.21 6.82
N GLU A 173 5.98 4.83 7.04
CA GLU A 173 5.04 5.14 5.96
C GLU A 173 5.56 6.25 5.04
N GLU A 174 6.28 7.25 5.54
CA GLU A 174 6.97 8.24 4.69
C GLU A 174 7.98 7.55 3.76
N ALA A 175 8.83 6.67 4.29
CA ALA A 175 9.76 5.88 3.49
C ALA A 175 9.02 4.97 2.49
N ARG A 176 7.90 4.37 2.89
CA ARG A 176 7.09 3.51 2.02
C ARG A 176 6.47 4.27 0.85
N CYS A 177 5.97 5.49 1.08
CA CYS A 177 5.49 6.37 0.02
C CYS A 177 6.59 6.65 -1.01
N THR A 178 7.79 7.03 -0.57
CA THR A 178 8.91 7.28 -1.50
C THR A 178 9.30 6.04 -2.29
N LEU A 179 9.28 4.86 -1.67
CA LEU A 179 9.54 3.60 -2.36
C LEU A 179 8.49 3.30 -3.41
N LEU A 180 7.20 3.51 -3.10
CA LEU A 180 6.10 3.29 -4.05
C LEU A 180 6.18 4.27 -5.23
N GLU A 181 6.53 5.52 -5.00
CA GLU A 181 6.77 6.50 -6.06
C GLU A 181 7.90 6.06 -6.99
N LEU A 182 9.04 5.65 -6.42
CA LEU A 182 10.18 5.15 -7.20
C LEU A 182 9.84 3.86 -7.96
N GLN A 183 9.06 2.96 -7.35
CA GLN A 183 8.57 1.75 -8.02
C GLN A 183 7.64 2.08 -9.18
N ALA A 184 6.74 3.05 -9.03
CA ALA A 184 5.85 3.48 -10.10
C ALA A 184 6.64 4.11 -11.27
N VAL A 185 7.63 4.95 -10.96
CA VAL A 185 8.53 5.52 -11.98
C VAL A 185 9.35 4.42 -12.66
N ALA A 186 9.92 3.49 -11.90
CA ALA A 186 10.68 2.38 -12.45
C ALA A 186 9.83 1.49 -13.36
N ALA A 187 8.61 1.15 -12.95
CA ALA A 187 7.67 0.38 -13.76
C ALA A 187 7.27 1.11 -15.05
N ALA A 188 7.08 2.44 -15.01
CA ALA A 188 6.81 3.24 -16.20
C ALA A 188 8.01 3.25 -17.17
N VAL A 189 9.23 3.41 -16.65
CA VAL A 189 10.46 3.36 -17.44
C VAL A 189 10.68 1.95 -18.02
N GLU A 190 10.43 0.90 -17.24
CA GLU A 190 10.55 -0.49 -17.70
C GLU A 190 9.54 -0.80 -18.82
N SER A 191 8.26 -0.46 -18.63
CA SER A 191 7.21 -0.68 -19.63
C SER A 191 7.47 0.10 -20.92
N SER A 192 7.87 1.37 -20.81
CA SER A 192 8.23 2.18 -21.97
C SER A 192 9.52 1.69 -22.64
N GLY A 193 10.49 1.23 -21.87
CA GLY A 193 11.73 0.63 -22.35
C GLY A 193 11.50 -0.66 -23.12
N GLN A 194 10.68 -1.57 -22.57
CA GLN A 194 10.24 -2.81 -23.25
C GLN A 194 9.50 -2.48 -24.55
N SER A 195 8.51 -1.59 -24.50
CA SER A 195 7.72 -1.22 -25.69
C SER A 195 8.59 -0.58 -26.78
N LYS A 196 9.55 0.29 -26.39
CA LYS A 196 10.48 0.93 -27.33
C LYS A 196 11.48 -0.07 -27.90
N ALA A 197 12.04 -0.95 -27.07
CA ALA A 197 12.96 -1.99 -27.52
C ALA A 197 12.28 -2.97 -28.48
N GLU A 198 11.06 -3.40 -28.17
CA GLU A 198 10.26 -4.24 -29.07
C GLU A 198 9.92 -3.53 -30.38
N ALA A 199 9.50 -2.27 -30.33
CA ALA A 199 9.19 -1.50 -31.54
C ALA A 199 10.43 -1.32 -32.42
N GLN A 200 11.59 -1.03 -31.81
CA GLN A 200 12.87 -0.92 -32.52
C GLN A 200 13.29 -2.25 -33.13
N ALA A 201 13.24 -3.35 -32.37
CA ALA A 201 13.58 -4.68 -32.85
C ALA A 201 12.66 -5.13 -34.00
N ARG A 202 11.36 -4.84 -33.92
CA ARG A 202 10.41 -5.11 -35.02
C ARG A 202 10.70 -4.27 -36.25
N ALA A 203 10.98 -2.98 -36.09
CA ALA A 203 11.33 -2.10 -37.19
C ALA A 203 12.62 -2.56 -37.89
N GLU A 204 13.65 -2.92 -37.13
CA GLU A 204 14.92 -3.43 -37.65
C GLU A 204 14.74 -4.78 -38.35
N ARG A 205 13.94 -5.69 -37.78
CA ARG A 205 13.59 -6.95 -38.45
C ARG A 205 12.93 -6.72 -39.81
N LEU A 206 11.95 -5.81 -39.88
CA LEU A 206 11.27 -5.46 -41.13
C LEU A 206 12.20 -4.79 -42.14
N LEU A 207 13.14 -3.97 -41.68
CA LEU A 207 14.16 -3.38 -42.56
C LEU A 207 15.06 -4.45 -43.18
N ILE A 208 15.53 -5.40 -42.37
CA ILE A 208 16.34 -6.53 -42.86
C ILE A 208 15.53 -7.39 -43.83
N GLU A 209 14.30 -7.78 -43.48
CA GLU A 209 13.42 -8.56 -44.36
C GLU A 209 13.16 -7.81 -45.68
N GLY A 210 12.93 -6.50 -45.62
CA GLY A 210 12.74 -5.65 -46.80
C GLY A 210 13.98 -5.58 -47.68
N GLN A 211 15.16 -5.36 -47.09
CA GLN A 211 16.43 -5.35 -47.82
C GLN A 211 16.74 -6.71 -48.45
N SER A 212 16.61 -7.80 -47.70
CA SER A 212 16.80 -9.16 -48.21
C SER A 212 15.80 -9.51 -49.31
N ALA A 213 14.55 -9.02 -49.24
CA ALA A 213 13.56 -9.23 -50.30
C ALA A 213 13.92 -8.48 -51.58
N ILE A 214 14.46 -7.25 -51.48
CA ILE A 214 14.96 -6.48 -52.62
C ILE A 214 16.15 -7.21 -53.25
N GLU A 215 17.16 -7.60 -52.46
CA GLU A 215 18.33 -8.34 -52.96
C GLU A 215 17.91 -9.66 -53.63
N LEU A 216 16.98 -10.41 -53.02
CA LEU A 216 16.44 -11.64 -53.61
C LEU A 216 15.72 -11.37 -54.94
N ALA A 217 14.95 -10.28 -55.02
CA ALA A 217 14.25 -9.90 -56.25
C ALA A 217 15.23 -9.48 -57.35
N GLU A 218 16.31 -8.75 -57.01
CA GLU A 218 17.38 -8.38 -57.93
C GLU A 218 18.10 -9.62 -58.47
N LEU A 219 18.52 -10.54 -57.58
CA LEU A 219 19.17 -11.79 -57.97
C LEU A 219 18.26 -12.66 -58.85
N LYS A 220 16.96 -12.74 -58.54
CA LYS A 220 15.98 -13.45 -59.38
C LYS A 220 15.80 -12.79 -60.74
N ALA A 221 15.74 -11.46 -60.79
CA ALA A 221 15.62 -10.74 -62.04
C ALA A 221 16.88 -10.91 -62.89
N GLU A 222 18.06 -10.93 -62.29
CA GLU A 222 19.32 -11.19 -62.97
C GLU A 222 19.40 -12.63 -63.49
N ALA A 223 19.03 -13.63 -62.67
CA ALA A 223 18.94 -15.02 -63.09
C ALA A 223 17.97 -15.20 -64.28
N ALA A 224 16.77 -14.63 -64.19
CA ALA A 224 15.79 -14.68 -65.26
C ALA A 224 16.28 -13.98 -66.54
N ARG A 225 17.00 -12.85 -66.42
CA ARG A 225 17.64 -12.19 -67.56
C ARG A 225 18.70 -13.09 -68.22
N ILE A 226 19.52 -13.77 -67.43
CA ILE A 226 20.53 -14.70 -67.97
C ILE A 226 19.87 -15.87 -68.67
N GLU A 227 18.85 -16.49 -68.07
CA GLU A 227 18.10 -17.60 -68.67
C GLU A 227 17.44 -17.19 -69.98
N THR A 228 16.67 -16.09 -69.97
CA THR A 228 15.99 -15.57 -71.16
C THR A 228 16.97 -15.17 -72.27
N ASN A 229 18.11 -14.56 -71.93
CA ASN A 229 19.16 -14.25 -72.91
C ASN A 229 19.78 -15.53 -73.49
N ALA A 230 20.05 -16.54 -72.67
CA ALA A 230 20.60 -17.81 -73.12
C ALA A 230 19.60 -18.59 -74.02
N GLU A 231 18.31 -18.55 -73.69
CA GLU A 231 17.24 -19.09 -74.54
C GLU A 231 17.15 -18.34 -75.86
N LEU A 232 17.19 -17.01 -75.84
CA LEU A 232 17.15 -16.17 -77.04
C LEU A 232 18.36 -16.44 -77.94
N ASP A 233 19.55 -16.57 -77.37
CA ASP A 233 20.77 -16.93 -78.11
C ASP A 233 20.69 -18.34 -78.72
N CYS A 234 20.12 -19.31 -78.00
CA CYS A 234 19.88 -20.64 -78.55
C CYS A 234 18.88 -20.60 -79.71
N GLN A 235 17.79 -19.85 -79.55
CA GLN A 235 16.76 -19.71 -80.58
C GLN A 235 17.27 -18.97 -81.82
N THR A 236 18.03 -17.88 -81.66
CA THR A 236 18.61 -17.15 -82.78
C THR A 236 19.55 -18.04 -83.57
N ARG A 237 20.46 -18.77 -82.90
CA ARG A 237 21.34 -19.74 -83.57
C ARG A 237 20.58 -20.83 -84.31
N ALA A 238 19.53 -21.39 -83.69
CA ALA A 238 18.69 -22.40 -84.33
C ALA A 238 17.98 -21.85 -85.57
N ARG A 239 17.40 -20.64 -85.48
CA ARG A 239 16.73 -19.98 -86.60
C ARG A 239 17.70 -19.57 -87.70
N GLU A 240 18.89 -19.10 -87.35
CA GLU A 240 19.95 -18.81 -88.33
C GLU A 240 20.36 -20.06 -89.10
N ALA A 241 20.55 -21.20 -88.40
CA ALA A 241 20.84 -22.48 -89.03
C ALA A 241 19.70 -22.97 -89.94
N GLU A 242 18.44 -22.85 -89.49
CA GLU A 242 17.27 -23.17 -90.32
C GLU A 242 17.19 -22.29 -91.57
N ILE A 243 17.42 -20.98 -91.44
CA ILE A 243 17.41 -20.04 -92.56
C ILE A 243 18.54 -20.38 -93.54
N GLN A 244 19.73 -20.73 -93.06
CA GLN A 244 20.85 -21.16 -93.91
C GLN A 244 20.48 -22.42 -94.68
N PHE A 245 19.97 -23.45 -94.00
CA PHE A 245 19.52 -24.69 -94.64
C PHE A 245 18.44 -24.43 -95.70
N LEU A 246 17.43 -23.62 -95.38
CA LEU A 246 16.37 -23.26 -96.34
C LEU A 246 16.90 -22.47 -97.53
N LYS A 247 17.88 -21.57 -97.33
CA LYS A 247 18.54 -20.87 -98.43
C LYS A 247 19.27 -21.84 -99.34
N GLU A 248 20.06 -22.76 -98.78
CA GLU A 248 20.76 -23.79 -99.54
C GLU A 248 19.79 -24.71 -100.30
N GLN A 249 18.69 -25.12 -99.65
CA GLN A 249 17.64 -25.92 -100.29
C GLN A 249 16.98 -25.15 -101.45
N ASN A 250 16.60 -23.89 -101.24
CA ASN A 250 16.02 -23.05 -102.29
C ASN A 250 17.00 -22.83 -103.44
N GLU A 251 18.29 -22.64 -103.15
CA GLU A 251 19.33 -22.52 -104.17
C GLU A 251 19.47 -23.82 -104.98
N LEU A 252 19.39 -24.97 -104.31
CA LEU A 252 19.42 -26.29 -104.96
C LEU A 252 18.14 -26.58 -105.77
N GLU A 253 16.98 -26.13 -105.30
CA GLU A 253 15.72 -26.24 -106.05
C GLU A 253 15.71 -25.33 -107.27
N THR A 254 16.21 -24.10 -107.14
CA THR A 254 16.33 -23.18 -108.27
C THR A 254 17.37 -23.65 -109.29
N SER A 255 18.50 -24.23 -108.86
CA SER A 255 19.48 -24.83 -109.77
C SER A 255 18.90 -26.05 -110.49
N ARG A 256 18.24 -26.95 -109.76
CA ARG A 256 17.53 -28.10 -110.34
C ARG A 256 16.46 -27.67 -111.34
N ALA A 257 15.65 -26.66 -111.01
CA ALA A 257 14.62 -26.13 -111.90
C ALA A 257 15.23 -25.48 -113.16
N ARG A 258 16.35 -24.76 -113.02
CA ARG A 258 17.10 -24.22 -114.17
C ARG A 258 17.65 -25.33 -115.05
N GLU A 259 18.24 -26.38 -114.48
CA GLU A 259 18.78 -27.52 -115.22
C GLU A 259 17.66 -28.29 -115.95
N LEU A 260 16.56 -28.60 -115.27
CA LEU A 260 15.39 -29.22 -115.89
C LEU A 260 14.79 -28.34 -116.98
N GLY A 261 14.68 -27.03 -116.75
CA GLY A 261 14.24 -26.07 -117.76
C GLY A 261 15.17 -26.05 -118.98
N ASN A 262 16.49 -26.07 -118.78
CA ASN A 262 17.46 -26.16 -119.88
C ASN A 262 17.32 -27.47 -120.66
N ILE A 263 17.13 -28.61 -119.97
CA ILE A 263 16.89 -29.91 -120.61
C ILE A 263 15.57 -29.90 -121.40
N GLU A 264 14.51 -29.31 -120.87
CA GLU A 264 13.23 -29.18 -121.58
C GLU A 264 13.35 -28.27 -122.79
N VAL A 265 14.04 -27.13 -122.69
CA VAL A 265 14.32 -26.24 -123.82
C VAL A 265 15.16 -26.97 -124.87
N GLU A 266 16.18 -27.74 -124.48
CA GLU A 266 17.01 -28.50 -125.41
C GLU A 266 16.22 -29.64 -126.08
N LYS A 267 15.40 -30.37 -125.30
CA LYS A 267 14.48 -31.40 -125.82
C LYS A 267 13.46 -30.78 -126.77
N PHE A 268 12.87 -29.64 -126.41
CA PHE A 268 11.91 -28.92 -127.24
C PHE A 268 12.55 -28.44 -128.54
N SER A 269 13.74 -27.82 -128.48
CA SER A 269 14.53 -27.43 -129.65
C SER A 269 14.76 -28.62 -130.57
N LYS A 270 15.27 -29.74 -130.04
CA LYS A 270 15.47 -30.98 -130.80
C LYS A 270 14.18 -31.52 -131.41
N THR A 271 13.04 -31.46 -130.70
CA THR A 271 11.75 -31.86 -131.26
C THR A 271 11.27 -30.92 -132.37
N VAL A 272 11.44 -29.60 -132.22
CA VAL A 272 11.08 -28.59 -133.22
C VAL A 272 11.96 -28.74 -134.47
N ASP A 273 13.25 -28.97 -134.29
CA ASP A 273 14.20 -29.21 -135.39
C ASP A 273 13.87 -30.51 -136.15
N CYS A 274 13.51 -31.58 -135.44
CA CYS A 274 13.07 -32.85 -136.05
C CYS A 274 11.75 -32.73 -136.82
N ILE A 275 10.80 -31.90 -136.39
CA ILE A 275 9.53 -31.67 -137.10
C ILE A 275 9.74 -30.75 -138.32
N GLY A 276 10.70 -29.82 -138.23
CA GLY A 276 11.06 -28.89 -139.30
C GLY A 276 10.11 -27.69 -139.42
N GLN A 277 10.66 -26.47 -139.59
CA GLN A 277 9.89 -25.22 -139.67
C GLN A 277 8.80 -25.24 -140.77
N SER A 278 9.07 -25.90 -141.90
CA SER A 278 8.13 -26.01 -143.00
C SER A 278 6.87 -26.79 -142.57
N THR A 279 7.03 -27.90 -141.86
CA THR A 279 5.93 -28.77 -141.40
C THR A 279 5.08 -28.11 -140.31
N ILE A 280 5.70 -27.38 -139.38
CA ILE A 280 4.97 -26.62 -138.33
C ILE A 280 4.10 -25.53 -138.96
N SER A 281 4.61 -24.84 -139.99
CA SER A 281 3.85 -23.85 -140.77
C SER A 281 2.64 -24.47 -141.48
N THR A 282 2.78 -25.67 -142.05
CA THR A 282 1.67 -26.40 -142.69
C THR A 282 0.63 -26.86 -141.66
N ILE A 283 1.07 -27.33 -140.49
CA ILE A 283 0.19 -27.74 -139.39
C ILE A 283 -0.59 -26.54 -138.83
N ALA A 284 0.03 -25.36 -138.69
CA ALA A 284 -0.64 -24.15 -138.24
C ALA A 284 -1.73 -23.67 -139.23
N LYS A 285 -1.54 -23.88 -140.53
CA LYS A 285 -2.49 -23.53 -141.62
C LYS A 285 -3.49 -24.64 -142.00
N ALA A 286 -3.40 -25.83 -141.42
CA ALA A 286 -4.33 -26.94 -141.66
C ALA A 286 -5.64 -26.81 -140.84
N GLY A 287 -6.75 -27.28 -141.40
CA GLY A 287 -8.11 -27.20 -140.80
C GLY A 287 -8.30 -28.01 -139.51
N PRO A 288 -9.37 -27.72 -138.73
CA PRO A 288 -9.51 -28.13 -137.33
C PRO A 288 -9.51 -29.65 -137.06
N GLN A 289 -10.00 -30.48 -137.99
CA GLN A 289 -9.96 -31.94 -137.83
C GLN A 289 -8.54 -32.53 -138.01
N ALA A 290 -7.76 -32.03 -138.97
CA ALA A 290 -6.40 -32.51 -139.21
C ALA A 290 -5.43 -32.10 -138.10
N LYS A 291 -5.65 -30.92 -137.48
CA LYS A 291 -4.89 -30.47 -136.30
C LYS A 291 -5.01 -31.43 -135.12
N MET A 292 -6.21 -31.95 -134.85
CA MET A 292 -6.46 -32.77 -133.66
C MET A 292 -5.79 -34.15 -133.73
N GLN A 293 -5.86 -34.82 -134.89
CA GLN A 293 -5.19 -36.11 -135.10
C GLN A 293 -3.66 -36.00 -135.09
N LEU A 294 -3.10 -34.93 -135.67
CA LEU A 294 -1.66 -34.71 -135.68
C LEU A 294 -1.12 -34.26 -134.30
N LEU A 295 -1.86 -33.47 -133.53
CA LEU A 295 -1.47 -33.12 -132.16
C LEU A 295 -1.53 -34.33 -131.21
N GLN A 296 -2.47 -35.25 -131.41
CA GLN A 296 -2.53 -36.52 -130.69
C GLN A 296 -1.37 -37.46 -131.06
N GLY A 297 -0.96 -37.47 -132.35
CA GLY A 297 0.22 -38.24 -132.82
C GLY A 297 1.57 -37.68 -132.37
N LEU A 298 1.66 -36.36 -132.12
CA LEU A 298 2.85 -35.71 -131.58
C LEU A 298 2.95 -35.78 -130.05
N GLY A 299 2.01 -36.47 -129.37
CA GLY A 299 2.01 -36.65 -127.92
C GLY A 299 1.82 -35.35 -127.13
N ILE A 300 1.41 -34.26 -127.80
CA ILE A 300 1.12 -32.98 -127.16
C ILE A 300 -0.31 -33.08 -126.63
N GLN A 301 -0.43 -33.34 -125.32
CA GLN A 301 -1.72 -33.25 -124.65
C GLN A 301 -2.16 -31.79 -124.67
N ASN A 302 -3.21 -31.52 -125.46
CA ASN A 302 -3.78 -30.19 -125.59
C ASN A 302 -4.36 -29.81 -124.22
N THR A 303 -3.60 -29.03 -123.46
CA THR A 303 -4.01 -28.53 -122.16
C THR A 303 -5.03 -27.42 -122.40
N LEU A 304 -6.20 -27.62 -121.82
CA LEU A 304 -7.33 -26.71 -121.82
C LEU A 304 -6.88 -25.34 -121.27
N ILE A 305 -6.65 -24.36 -122.15
CA ILE A 305 -6.55 -22.96 -121.73
C ILE A 305 -7.97 -22.41 -121.76
N THR A 306 -8.63 -22.33 -120.61
CA THR A 306 -9.90 -21.62 -120.46
C THR A 306 -9.88 -20.69 -119.25
N ASP A 307 -10.30 -19.47 -119.52
CA ASP A 307 -10.50 -18.34 -118.61
C ASP A 307 -11.64 -18.60 -117.60
N GLY A 308 -11.26 -18.74 -116.33
CA GLY A 308 -11.92 -18.20 -115.13
C GLY A 308 -13.40 -18.41 -114.79
N LYS A 309 -14.34 -18.83 -115.66
CA LYS A 309 -15.78 -18.69 -115.34
C LYS A 309 -16.77 -19.83 -115.54
N THR A 310 -16.45 -20.95 -116.20
CA THR A 310 -17.27 -22.21 -116.10
C THR A 310 -16.63 -23.39 -116.86
N PRO A 311 -16.23 -24.50 -116.21
CA PRO A 311 -15.81 -25.71 -116.92
C PRO A 311 -16.96 -26.72 -117.06
N LEU A 312 -17.31 -27.04 -118.31
CA LEU A 312 -18.16 -28.19 -118.68
C LEU A 312 -17.23 -29.33 -119.13
N ASN A 313 -17.26 -30.44 -118.38
CA ASN A 313 -16.37 -31.58 -118.57
C ASN A 313 -17.06 -32.65 -119.42
N VAL A 314 -16.46 -33.06 -120.54
CA VAL A 314 -17.06 -33.98 -121.51
C VAL A 314 -16.09 -35.13 -121.82
N TYR A 315 -16.41 -36.28 -121.20
CA TYR A 315 -15.94 -37.66 -121.45
C TYR A 315 -14.50 -38.05 -121.07
N GLN A 316 -14.31 -38.49 -119.82
CA GLN A 316 -14.22 -39.92 -119.47
C GLN A 316 -14.07 -40.11 -117.94
N ALA A 317 -14.93 -40.95 -117.38
CA ALA A 317 -15.05 -41.26 -115.97
C ALA A 317 -14.05 -42.34 -115.52
N SER A 318 -13.54 -42.23 -114.29
CA SER A 318 -13.50 -43.35 -113.32
C SER A 318 -12.81 -42.94 -112.00
N GLN A 319 -13.61 -43.01 -110.93
CA GLN A 319 -13.25 -43.31 -109.54
C GLN A 319 -12.26 -42.40 -108.78
N GLY A 320 -12.74 -41.84 -107.66
CA GLY A 320 -11.87 -41.62 -106.48
C GLY A 320 -11.99 -40.26 -105.78
N THR A 321 -13.01 -40.12 -104.93
CA THR A 321 -12.93 -39.54 -103.58
C THR A 321 -12.35 -38.12 -103.40
N LEU A 322 -13.25 -37.14 -103.23
CA LEU A 322 -12.94 -35.80 -102.72
C LEU A 322 -13.26 -35.70 -101.21
N LEU A 323 -12.20 -35.46 -100.44
CA LEU A 323 -12.04 -34.63 -99.23
C LEU A 323 -13.28 -34.17 -98.45
N SER A 324 -13.30 -34.49 -97.14
CA SER A 324 -14.01 -33.73 -96.09
C SER A 324 -13.01 -32.91 -95.24
N PRO A 325 -13.36 -31.69 -94.80
CA PRO A 325 -12.49 -30.88 -93.94
C PRO A 325 -12.59 -31.29 -92.45
N PRO A 326 -11.54 -31.08 -91.63
CA PRO A 326 -11.56 -31.40 -90.20
C PRO A 326 -12.22 -30.30 -89.36
N LEU A 327 -12.95 -30.75 -88.33
CA LEU A 327 -13.61 -29.97 -87.29
C LEU A 327 -12.60 -29.44 -86.27
N ALA A 328 -12.87 -28.23 -85.78
CA ALA A 328 -12.19 -27.58 -84.67
C ALA A 328 -12.52 -28.26 -83.33
N HIS A 329 -11.50 -28.36 -82.47
CA HIS A 329 -11.60 -28.36 -81.01
C HIS A 329 -10.62 -27.33 -80.47
#